data_AF-A0A7L4QTR5-F1
#
_entry.id   AF-A0A7L4QTR5-F1
#
_cell.length_a   1.000
_cell.length_b   1.000
_cell.length_c   1.000
_cell.angle_alpha   90.00
_cell.angle_beta   90.00
_cell.angle_gamma   90.00
#
_symmetry.space_group_name_H-M   'P 1'
#
loop_
_entity.id
_entity.type
_entity.pdbx_description
1 polymer ?
#
loop_
_entity_poly.entity_id
_entity_poly.type
_entity_poly.pdbx_seq_one_letter_code
_entity_poly.pdbx_strand_id
1 'polypeptide(L)'
;MRAVASAPGKIILFGEHAVVYHKPALAMAVNRRARVEVEETGGDQIFITLPDLDVEGVLGPGGELEFSGTGKVGILNYITQAVK
;
A
#
# COMPACT_ATOMS: atom_id res chain seq x y z
N MET A 1 -13.52 4.30 -17.02
CA MET A 1 -13.23 2.86 -16.86
C MET A 1 -13.00 2.55 -15.39
N ARG A 2 -13.29 1.31 -14.92
CA ARG A 2 -13.08 0.90 -13.52
C ARG A 2 -12.30 -0.41 -13.46
N ALA A 3 -11.28 -0.49 -12.59
CA ALA A 3 -10.46 -1.66 -12.37
C ALA A 3 -10.35 -1.99 -10.87
N VAL A 4 -10.37 -3.27 -10.52
CA VAL A 4 -10.25 -3.74 -9.14
C VAL A 4 -9.19 -4.83 -9.07
N ALA A 5 -8.28 -4.71 -8.10
CA ALA A 5 -7.24 -5.69 -7.82
C ALA A 5 -7.24 -6.08 -6.35
N SER A 6 -6.69 -7.26 -6.04
CA SER A 6 -6.46 -7.65 -4.65
C SER A 6 -5.26 -8.56 -4.50
N ALA A 7 -4.56 -8.43 -3.37
CA ALA A 7 -3.40 -9.25 -3.02
C ALA A 7 -3.59 -9.89 -1.63
N PRO A 8 -3.23 -11.18 -1.43
CA PRO A 8 -3.26 -11.79 -0.11
C PRO A 8 -2.10 -11.29 0.76
N GLY A 9 -2.31 -11.27 2.07
CA GLY A 9 -1.22 -11.19 3.04
C GLY A 9 -0.42 -12.49 3.06
N LYS A 10 0.67 -12.50 3.82
CA LYS A 10 1.48 -13.70 4.07
C LYS A 10 1.66 -13.96 5.56
N ILE A 11 1.91 -15.21 5.89
CA ILE A 11 2.45 -15.66 7.19
C ILE A 11 3.70 -16.50 6.94
N ILE A 12 4.65 -16.49 7.87
CA ILE A 12 5.79 -17.41 7.87
C ILE A 12 5.42 -18.58 8.78
N LEU A 13 5.38 -19.79 8.25
CA LEU A 13 5.03 -21.00 9.01
C LEU A 13 6.25 -21.56 9.76
N PHE A 14 7.43 -21.51 9.14
CA PHE A 14 8.69 -21.98 9.71
C PHE A 14 9.87 -21.14 9.24
N GLY A 15 10.89 -21.03 10.10
CA GLY A 15 12.18 -20.44 9.73
C GLY A 15 12.27 -18.91 9.90
N GLU A 16 11.42 -18.30 10.72
CA GLU A 16 11.39 -16.84 10.97
C GLU A 16 12.74 -16.28 11.43
N HIS A 17 13.39 -16.96 12.39
CA HIS A 17 14.73 -16.59 12.83
C HIS A 17 15.84 -17.21 11.97
N ALA A 18 15.56 -18.34 11.30
CA ALA A 18 16.55 -19.05 10.50
C ALA A 18 16.89 -18.30 9.20
N VAL A 19 15.93 -17.61 8.60
CA VAL A 19 16.13 -16.84 7.35
C VAL A 19 17.12 -15.69 7.50
N VAL A 20 17.23 -15.13 8.72
CA VAL A 20 18.24 -14.10 9.06
C VAL A 20 19.67 -14.63 8.86
N TYR A 21 19.86 -15.95 8.99
CA TYR A 21 21.14 -16.63 8.78
C TYR A 21 21.20 -17.37 7.44
N HIS A 22 20.48 -16.89 6.42
CA HIS A 22 20.43 -17.45 5.07
C HIS A 22 19.98 -18.92 4.99
N LYS A 23 19.13 -19.36 5.94
CA LYS A 23 18.47 -20.67 5.89
C LYS A 23 17.06 -20.55 5.30
N PRO A 24 16.49 -21.62 4.71
CA PRO A 24 15.16 -21.53 4.12
C PRO A 24 14.08 -21.25 5.17
N ALA A 25 13.01 -20.57 4.73
CA ALA A 25 11.78 -20.37 5.48
C ALA A 25 10.59 -20.77 4.61
N LEU A 26 9.54 -21.28 5.25
CA LEU A 26 8.28 -21.60 4.58
C LEU A 26 7.28 -20.48 4.85
N ALA A 27 6.82 -19.80 3.81
CA ALA A 27 5.76 -18.81 3.89
C ALA A 27 4.49 -19.30 3.18
N MET A 28 3.34 -18.81 3.63
CA MET A 28 2.04 -19.15 3.07
C MET A 28 1.20 -17.89 2.90
N ALA A 29 0.42 -17.83 1.82
CA ALA A 29 -0.59 -16.80 1.65
C ALA A 29 -1.73 -17.01 2.66
N VAL A 30 -2.21 -15.94 3.29
CA VAL A 30 -3.37 -15.97 4.17
C VAL A 30 -4.57 -15.32 3.51
N ASN A 31 -5.77 -15.77 3.84
CA ASN A 31 -7.02 -15.20 3.33
C ASN A 31 -7.40 -13.88 4.02
N ARG A 32 -6.43 -12.96 4.13
CA ARG A 32 -6.59 -11.56 4.51
C ARG A 32 -6.05 -10.76 3.34
N ARG A 33 -6.90 -10.01 2.64
CA ARG A 33 -6.54 -9.40 1.35
C ARG A 33 -6.50 -7.88 1.45
N ALA A 34 -5.46 -7.29 0.89
CA ALA A 34 -5.46 -5.88 0.51
C ALA A 34 -6.24 -5.74 -0.80
N ARG A 35 -7.10 -4.74 -0.91
CA ARG A 35 -7.91 -4.46 -2.09
C ARG A 35 -7.63 -3.04 -2.55
N VAL A 36 -7.55 -2.86 -3.86
CA VAL A 36 -7.40 -1.55 -4.49
C VAL A 36 -8.41 -1.45 -5.61
N GLU A 37 -9.05 -0.29 -5.69
CA GLU A 37 -10.00 0.07 -6.72
C GLU A 37 -9.51 1.36 -7.37
N VAL A 38 -9.58 1.42 -8.69
CA VAL A 38 -9.23 2.60 -9.48
C VAL A 38 -10.34 2.85 -10.47
N GLU A 39 -10.73 4.11 -10.59
CA GLU A 39 -11.71 4.59 -11.55
C GLU A 39 -11.15 5.81 -12.27
N GLU A 40 -11.34 5.87 -13.59
CA GLU A 40 -10.99 7.05 -14.37
C GLU A 40 -11.91 8.20 -14.01
N THR A 41 -11.31 9.26 -13.49
CA THR A 41 -11.93 10.57 -13.36
C THR A 41 -11.45 11.43 -14.52
N GLY A 42 -12.34 12.12 -15.24
CA GLY A 42 -12.00 12.93 -16.42
C GLY A 42 -11.13 14.18 -16.18
N GLY A 43 -10.40 14.23 -15.05
CA GLY A 43 -9.43 15.26 -14.70
C GLY A 43 -7.99 14.80 -14.91
N ASP A 44 -7.04 15.68 -14.59
CA ASP A 44 -5.59 15.49 -14.71
C ASP A 44 -4.89 15.15 -13.38
N GLN A 45 -5.68 14.88 -12.34
CA GLN A 45 -5.23 14.56 -10.99
C GLN A 45 -5.66 13.15 -10.60
N ILE A 46 -4.86 12.52 -9.74
CA ILE A 46 -5.21 11.23 -9.12
C ILE A 46 -5.59 11.47 -7.67
N PHE A 47 -6.79 11.04 -7.30
CA PHE A 47 -7.29 11.07 -5.93
C PHE A 47 -7.02 9.72 -5.26
N ILE A 48 -6.49 9.74 -4.04
CA ILE A 48 -6.12 8.56 -3.27
C ILE A 48 -6.88 8.60 -1.95
N THR A 49 -7.59 7.52 -1.64
CA THR A 49 -8.26 7.35 -0.35
C THR A 49 -7.76 6.07 0.32
N LEU A 50 -7.35 6.18 1.58
CA LEU A 50 -6.87 5.07 2.40
C LEU A 50 -7.72 4.99 3.68
N PRO A 51 -8.94 4.43 3.61
CA PRO A 51 -9.90 4.47 4.72
C PRO A 51 -9.36 3.82 6.01
N ASP A 52 -8.65 2.71 5.89
CA ASP A 52 -8.07 1.97 7.03
C ASP A 52 -7.01 2.78 7.80
N LEU A 53 -6.46 3.82 7.19
CA LEU A 53 -5.47 4.71 7.80
C LEU A 53 -6.01 6.10 8.12
N ASP A 54 -7.25 6.40 7.74
CA ASP A 54 -7.86 7.74 7.82
C ASP A 54 -6.99 8.80 7.12
N VAL A 55 -6.65 8.52 5.85
CA VAL A 55 -5.84 9.40 5.00
C VAL A 55 -6.46 9.57 3.62
N GLU A 56 -6.43 10.80 3.13
CA GLU A 56 -6.73 11.18 1.75
C GLU A 56 -5.48 11.80 1.12
N GLY A 57 -5.38 11.75 -0.21
CA GLY A 57 -4.27 12.34 -0.93
C GLY A 57 -4.60 12.70 -2.37
N VAL A 58 -3.81 13.62 -2.91
CA VAL A 58 -3.92 14.09 -4.29
C VAL A 58 -2.54 14.05 -4.92
N LEU A 59 -2.44 13.42 -6.08
CA LEU A 59 -1.26 13.44 -6.93
C LEU A 59 -1.56 14.32 -8.14
N GLY A 60 -0.86 15.45 -8.22
CA GLY A 60 -0.97 16.40 -9.32
C GLY A 60 -0.23 15.92 -10.59
N PRO A 61 -0.50 16.54 -11.75
CA PRO A 61 0.13 16.18 -13.02
C PRO A 61 1.66 16.37 -13.04
N GLY A 62 2.19 17.22 -12.14
CA GLY A 62 3.63 17.42 -11.93
C GLY A 62 4.32 16.37 -11.05
N GLY A 63 3.58 15.37 -10.56
CA GLY A 63 4.11 14.35 -9.64
C GLY A 63 4.17 14.79 -8.18
N GLU A 64 3.62 15.96 -7.85
CA GLU A 64 3.48 16.46 -6.49
C GLU A 64 2.39 15.67 -5.76
N LEU A 65 2.76 15.00 -4.67
CA LEU A 65 1.88 14.15 -3.88
C LEU A 65 1.65 14.79 -2.52
N GLU A 66 0.40 15.16 -2.26
CA GLU A 66 -0.05 15.74 -1.01
C GLU A 66 -0.97 14.77 -0.27
N PHE A 67 -0.82 14.69 1.05
CA PHE A 67 -1.68 13.87 1.91
C PHE A 67 -2.30 14.72 3.00
N SER A 68 -3.55 14.44 3.33
CA SER A 68 -4.32 15.05 4.42
C SER A 68 -5.03 13.97 5.23
N GLY A 69 -5.42 14.28 6.46
CA GLY A 69 -6.15 13.35 7.34
C GLY A 69 -5.75 13.49 8.80
N THR A 70 -6.62 13.01 9.70
CA THR A 70 -6.37 12.99 11.15
C THR A 70 -5.62 11.74 11.62
N GLY A 71 -5.44 10.76 10.74
CA GLY A 71 -4.79 9.49 11.01
C GLY A 71 -3.26 9.48 10.90
N LYS A 72 -2.72 8.34 10.44
CA LYS A 72 -1.27 8.03 10.47
C LYS A 72 -0.50 8.57 9.26
N VAL A 73 -0.71 9.83 8.88
CA VAL A 73 -0.05 10.47 7.72
C VAL A 73 1.47 10.31 7.79
N GLY A 74 2.07 10.38 8.98
CA GLY A 74 3.51 10.18 9.19
C GLY A 74 4.07 8.83 8.73
N ILE A 75 3.26 7.76 8.65
CA ILE A 75 3.71 6.47 8.11
C ILE A 75 3.96 6.54 6.61
N LEU A 76 3.19 7.34 5.88
CA LEU A 76 3.31 7.47 4.43
C LEU A 76 4.61 8.14 4.02
N ASN A 77 5.21 8.96 4.89
CA ASN A 77 6.52 9.57 4.65
C ASN A 77 7.61 8.53 4.41
N TYR A 78 7.57 7.39 5.12
CA TYR A 78 8.53 6.31 4.91
C TYR A 78 8.34 5.62 3.55
N ILE A 79 7.07 5.51 3.10
CA ILE A 79 6.74 4.89 1.82
C ILE A 79 7.15 5.81 0.66
N THR A 80 6.80 7.10 0.73
CA THR A 80 7.15 8.07 -0.31
C THR A 80 8.65 8.29 -0.43
N GLN A 81 9.41 8.15 0.66
CA GLN A 81 10.87 8.17 0.61
C GLN A 81 11.47 6.91 -0.03
N ALA A 82 10.87 5.73 0.15
CA ALA A 82 11.40 4.47 -0.36
C ALA A 82 11.11 4.23 -1.86
N VAL A 83 10.15 4.96 -2.43
CA VAL A 83 9.72 4.81 -3.84
C VAL A 83 10.34 5.86 -4.78
N LYS A 84 11.03 6.87 -4.23
CA LYS A 84 11.88 7.80 -4.99
C LYS A 84 13.26 7.18 -5.26
#